data_AF-A0A4S8HYG8-F1
#
_entry.id   AF-A0A4S8HYG8-F1
#
_cell.length_a   1.000
_cell.length_b   1.000
_cell.length_c   1.000
_cell.angle_alpha   90.00
_cell.angle_beta   90.00
_cell.angle_gamma   90.00
#
_symmetry.space_group_name_H-M   'P 1'
#
loop_
_entity.id
_entity.type
_entity.pdbx_description
1 polymer ?
#
loop_
_entity_poly.entity_id
_entity_poly.type
_entity_poly.pdbx_seq_one_letter_code
_entity_poly.pdbx_strand_id
1 'polypeptide(L)'
;MAGYIMERQNTHKRRMAKQHIWPAEVVFVLIVLFSFLNMHCMQEYQLSEADNGRKLQLKMDDHVVIKLPASPGTGYNWEVLPNNHFSVSHQYRTQADAGIGAGGMDVFELNPQTQVQNGSIRFLYRRSWEDASKAGKQFSISYQIQ
;
A
#
# COMPACT_ATOMS: atom_id res chain seq x y z
N MET A 1 36.39 -10.82 86.77
CA MET A 1 35.23 -11.59 86.28
C MET A 1 34.35 -10.62 85.49
N ALA A 2 34.28 -10.83 84.17
CA ALA A 2 33.36 -10.29 83.14
C ALA A 2 32.78 -8.86 83.24
N GLY A 3 32.98 -8.09 82.16
CA GLY A 3 32.20 -6.88 81.84
C GLY A 3 32.54 -6.39 80.44
N TYR A 4 32.03 -7.09 79.43
CA TYR A 4 32.38 -6.95 78.02
C TYR A 4 31.86 -5.64 77.41
N ILE A 5 32.66 -5.17 76.45
CA ILE A 5 32.64 -3.93 75.68
C ILE A 5 31.33 -3.64 74.93
N MET A 6 30.96 -2.37 74.94
CA MET A 6 29.96 -1.72 74.09
C MET A 6 30.26 -1.91 72.60
N GLU A 7 29.20 -1.95 71.79
CA GLU A 7 28.99 -1.04 70.64
C GLU A 7 28.23 -1.75 69.51
N ARG A 8 26.98 -1.32 69.31
CA ARG A 8 26.14 -1.70 68.18
C ARG A 8 26.74 -1.15 66.89
N GLN A 9 27.12 -2.02 65.96
CA GLN A 9 27.33 -1.61 64.58
C GLN A 9 26.08 -1.91 63.76
N ASN A 10 25.25 -0.87 63.64
CA ASN A 10 24.08 -0.81 62.78
C ASN A 10 24.56 -0.58 61.34
N THR A 11 24.69 -1.62 60.52
CA THR A 11 25.05 -1.47 59.10
C THR A 11 23.91 -1.98 58.21
N HIS A 12 23.05 -1.03 57.83
CA HIS A 12 22.10 -1.19 56.73
C HIS A 12 22.86 -1.49 55.44
N LYS A 13 22.96 -2.77 55.08
CA LYS A 13 23.40 -3.21 53.75
C LYS A 13 22.36 -2.79 52.72
N ARG A 14 22.48 -1.56 52.20
CA ARG A 14 21.82 -1.15 50.95
C ARG A 14 22.37 -2.03 49.83
N ARG A 15 21.65 -3.10 49.49
CA ARG A 15 21.89 -3.86 48.24
C ARG A 15 21.51 -2.94 47.08
N MET A 16 22.50 -2.20 46.58
CA MET A 16 22.39 -1.51 45.30
C MET A 16 22.17 -2.60 44.25
N ALA A 17 20.95 -2.68 43.71
CA ALA A 17 20.69 -3.47 42.53
C ALA A 17 21.64 -2.96 41.43
N LYS A 18 22.55 -3.83 40.96
CA LYS A 18 23.40 -3.55 39.80
C LYS A 18 22.48 -3.24 38.64
N GLN A 19 22.33 -1.95 38.31
CA GLN A 19 21.68 -1.53 37.08
C GLN A 19 22.54 -2.09 35.94
N HIS A 20 22.02 -3.13 35.29
CA HIS A 20 22.65 -3.78 34.16
C HIS A 20 22.48 -2.85 32.95
N ILE A 21 23.36 -1.84 32.89
CA ILE A 21 23.44 -0.91 31.77
C ILE A 21 24.03 -1.70 30.59
N TRP A 22 23.20 -1.94 29.58
CA TRP A 22 23.63 -2.63 28.37
C TRP A 22 24.74 -1.82 27.68
N PRO A 23 25.78 -2.48 27.13
CA PRO A 23 26.84 -1.77 26.42
C PRO A 23 26.25 -1.03 25.22
N ALA A 24 26.80 0.15 24.92
CA ALA A 24 26.31 1.03 23.85
C ALA A 24 26.23 0.32 22.49
N GLU A 25 27.10 -0.66 22.24
CA GLU A 25 27.10 -1.49 21.04
C GLU A 25 25.83 -2.33 20.90
N VAL A 26 25.32 -2.91 22.00
CA VAL A 26 24.09 -3.71 21.99
C VAL A 26 22.86 -2.81 21.79
N VAL A 27 22.87 -1.62 22.39
CA VAL A 27 21.81 -0.62 22.18
C VAL A 27 21.81 -0.14 20.73
N PHE A 28 22.98 0.10 20.14
CA PHE A 28 23.12 0.53 18.75
C PHE A 28 22.66 -0.55 17.77
N VAL A 29 23.05 -1.82 18.02
CA VAL A 29 22.59 -2.97 17.22
C VAL A 29 21.07 -3.15 17.32
N LEU A 30 20.48 -2.99 18.51
CA LEU A 30 19.03 -3.06 18.70
C LEU A 30 18.31 -1.90 17.99
N ILE A 31 18.83 -0.67 18.07
CA ILE A 31 18.25 0.48 17.37
C ILE A 31 18.30 0.27 15.86
N VAL A 32 19.44 -0.16 15.33
CA VAL A 32 19.62 -0.43 13.89
C VAL A 32 18.69 -1.57 13.42
N LEU A 33 18.60 -2.67 14.17
CA LEU A 33 17.62 -3.76 13.92
C LEU A 33 16.17 -3.26 13.94
N PHE A 34 15.83 -2.38 14.90
CA PHE A 34 14.49 -1.80 15.03
C PHE A 34 14.17 -0.78 13.93
N SER A 35 15.18 -0.05 13.43
CA SER A 35 15.04 0.88 12.31
C SER A 35 14.84 0.15 10.98
N PHE A 36 15.49 -1.01 10.77
CA PHE A 36 15.28 -1.83 9.57
C PHE A 36 13.88 -2.48 9.50
N LEU A 37 13.19 -2.63 10.64
CA LEU A 37 11.82 -3.15 10.71
C LEU A 37 10.75 -2.16 10.19
N ASN A 38 11.12 -0.91 9.91
CA ASN A 38 10.20 0.14 9.46
C ASN A 38 10.41 0.53 7.99
N MET A 39 10.97 -0.36 7.17
CA MET A 39 11.07 -0.14 5.73
C MET A 39 9.69 -0.33 5.07
N HIS A 40 8.87 0.71 5.07
CA HIS A 40 7.65 0.76 4.26
C HIS A 40 8.05 1.01 2.80
N CYS A 41 8.27 -0.07 2.06
CA CYS A 41 8.42 0.00 0.62
C CYS A 41 7.04 0.24 -0.01
N MET A 42 6.92 1.33 -0.76
CA MET A 42 5.81 1.62 -1.65
C MET A 42 5.64 0.47 -2.66
N GLN A 43 4.48 -0.19 -2.69
CA GLN A 43 4.26 -1.30 -3.62
C GLN A 43 3.54 -0.82 -4.88
N GLU A 44 4.05 -1.23 -6.05
CA GLU A 44 3.37 -1.01 -7.33
C GLU A 44 2.63 -2.28 -7.77
N TYR A 45 1.34 -2.13 -8.12
CA TYR A 45 0.50 -3.20 -8.63
C TYR A 45 0.22 -2.98 -10.12
N GLN A 46 0.68 -3.90 -10.96
CA GLN A 46 0.39 -3.89 -12.39
C GLN A 46 -0.74 -4.89 -12.68
N LEU A 47 -1.89 -4.37 -13.12
CA LEU A 47 -3.10 -5.16 -13.38
C LEU A 47 -3.48 -5.08 -14.85
N SER A 48 -4.05 -6.17 -15.35
CA SER A 48 -4.54 -6.31 -16.71
C SER A 48 -6.00 -6.76 -16.74
N GLU A 49 -6.61 -6.90 -17.92
CA GLU A 49 -7.95 -7.46 -18.07
C GLU A 49 -8.09 -8.86 -17.40
N ALA A 50 -7.00 -9.63 -17.31
CA ALA A 50 -6.98 -10.95 -16.66
C ALA A 50 -7.16 -10.87 -15.13
N ASP A 51 -6.91 -9.71 -14.51
CA ASP A 51 -7.05 -9.48 -13.07
C ASP A 51 -8.47 -9.04 -12.67
N ASN A 52 -9.46 -9.19 -13.57
CA ASN A 52 -10.82 -8.75 -13.30
C ASN A 52 -11.41 -9.50 -12.08
N GLY A 53 -11.98 -8.74 -11.15
CA GLY A 53 -12.53 -9.23 -9.89
C GLY A 53 -11.50 -9.48 -8.79
N ARG A 54 -10.21 -9.15 -9.03
CA ARG A 54 -9.14 -9.37 -8.05
C ARG A 54 -9.36 -8.54 -6.78
N LYS A 55 -8.94 -9.13 -5.65
CA LYS A 55 -8.90 -8.48 -4.34
C LYS A 55 -7.47 -8.04 -4.01
N LEU A 56 -7.30 -6.79 -3.59
CA LEU A 56 -6.00 -6.22 -3.22
C LEU A 56 -5.98 -5.82 -1.75
N GLN A 57 -4.84 -6.03 -1.11
CA GLN A 57 -4.51 -5.41 0.17
C GLN A 57 -3.52 -4.30 -0.13
N LEU A 58 -3.91 -3.06 0.10
CA LEU A 58 -3.14 -1.87 -0.23
C LEU A 58 -2.70 -1.17 1.05
N LYS A 59 -1.62 -0.42 0.98
CA LYS A 59 -1.21 0.55 2.00
C LYS A 59 -1.41 1.96 1.46
N MET A 60 -1.36 2.94 2.36
CA MET A 60 -1.12 4.32 1.92
C MET A 60 0.20 4.39 1.15
N ASP A 61 0.22 5.24 0.13
CA ASP A 61 1.30 5.40 -0.85
C ASP A 61 1.45 4.29 -1.90
N ASP A 62 0.78 3.13 -1.78
CA ASP A 62 0.79 2.13 -2.85
C ASP A 62 0.25 2.69 -4.17
N HIS A 63 0.82 2.23 -5.28
CA HIS A 63 0.45 2.69 -6.61
C HIS A 63 -0.17 1.55 -7.42
N VAL A 64 -1.39 1.73 -7.94
CA VAL A 64 -2.03 0.70 -8.79
C VAL A 64 -2.12 1.18 -10.23
N VAL A 65 -1.52 0.43 -11.15
CA VAL A 65 -1.56 0.68 -12.59
C VAL A 65 -2.44 -0.39 -13.24
N ILE A 66 -3.53 0.03 -13.88
CA ILE A 66 -4.45 -0.85 -14.60
C ILE A 66 -4.29 -0.59 -16.09
N LYS A 67 -4.01 -1.64 -16.87
CA LYS A 67 -3.86 -1.58 -18.33
C LYS A 67 -4.98 -2.38 -18.99
N LEU A 68 -5.89 -1.70 -19.65
CA LEU A 68 -7.03 -2.32 -20.34
C LEU A 68 -6.92 -2.14 -21.86
N PRO A 69 -7.18 -3.17 -22.67
CA PRO A 69 -7.18 -3.04 -24.13
C PRO A 69 -8.21 -2.01 -24.59
N ALA A 70 -7.80 -1.13 -25.48
CA ALA A 70 -8.60 -0.05 -26.05
C ALA A 70 -8.53 -0.09 -27.58
N SER A 71 -9.69 0.05 -28.22
CA SER A 71 -9.84 0.08 -29.68
C SER A 71 -10.14 1.51 -30.14
N PRO A 72 -9.12 2.36 -30.36
CA PRO A 72 -9.31 3.76 -30.76
C PRO A 72 -10.13 3.83 -32.06
N GLY A 73 -10.94 4.89 -32.21
CA GLY A 73 -11.72 5.14 -33.42
C GLY A 73 -13.05 4.37 -33.54
N THR A 74 -13.33 3.41 -32.65
CA THR A 74 -14.63 2.69 -32.60
C THR A 74 -15.73 3.42 -31.82
N GLY A 75 -15.33 4.48 -31.08
CA GLY A 75 -16.16 5.22 -30.13
C GLY A 75 -16.24 4.60 -28.73
N TYR A 76 -15.70 3.40 -28.52
CA TYR A 76 -15.66 2.76 -27.21
C TYR A 76 -14.46 3.21 -26.40
N ASN A 77 -14.71 3.62 -25.15
CA ASN A 77 -13.68 4.01 -24.20
C ASN A 77 -13.93 3.32 -22.86
N TRP A 78 -12.85 3.11 -22.09
CA TRP A 78 -12.99 2.74 -20.68
C TRP A 78 -13.31 3.97 -19.85
N GLU A 79 -14.37 3.87 -19.06
CA GLU A 79 -14.80 4.90 -18.12
C GLU A 79 -14.73 4.35 -16.71
N VAL A 80 -14.04 5.06 -15.82
CA VAL A 80 -14.04 4.76 -14.38
C VAL A 80 -15.33 5.28 -13.76
N LEU A 81 -16.03 4.42 -13.00
CA LEU A 81 -17.20 4.87 -12.25
C LEU A 81 -16.76 5.76 -11.08
N PRO A 82 -17.61 6.71 -10.65
CA PRO A 82 -17.31 7.60 -9.53
C PRO A 82 -16.80 6.83 -8.31
N ASN A 83 -15.69 7.30 -7.77
CA ASN A 83 -15.08 6.77 -6.56
C ASN A 83 -14.50 7.93 -5.74
N ASN A 84 -14.49 7.80 -4.41
CA ASN A 84 -14.00 8.85 -3.51
C ASN A 84 -12.68 8.46 -2.83
N HIS A 85 -12.10 7.31 -3.20
CA HIS A 85 -11.06 6.63 -2.45
C HIS A 85 -9.69 6.71 -3.14
N PHE A 86 -9.70 6.94 -4.46
CA PHE A 86 -8.51 7.07 -5.29
C PHE A 86 -8.55 8.36 -6.09
N SER A 87 -7.37 8.96 -6.26
CA SER A 87 -7.11 9.85 -7.38
C SER A 87 -6.80 8.97 -8.60
N VAL A 88 -7.46 9.25 -9.73
CA VAL A 88 -7.35 8.45 -10.95
C VAL A 88 -6.78 9.31 -12.07
N SER A 89 -5.61 8.94 -12.58
CA SER A 89 -5.08 9.45 -13.84
C SER A 89 -5.41 8.49 -14.97
N HIS A 90 -5.60 9.00 -16.19
CA HIS A 90 -5.89 8.19 -17.38
C HIS A 90 -5.02 8.64 -18.55
N GLN A 91 -4.38 7.68 -19.21
CA GLN A 91 -3.59 7.90 -20.41
C GLN A 91 -3.83 6.77 -21.41
N TYR A 92 -4.10 7.11 -22.67
CA TYR A 92 -4.08 6.16 -23.77
C TYR A 92 -2.65 5.97 -24.27
N ARG A 93 -2.22 4.70 -24.46
CA ARG A 93 -0.90 4.35 -25.01
C ARG A 93 -1.06 3.38 -26.18
N THR A 94 -0.43 3.70 -27.30
CA THR A 94 -0.26 2.78 -28.43
C THR A 94 0.88 1.80 -28.13
N GLN A 95 0.83 0.60 -28.70
CA GLN A 95 2.03 -0.25 -28.74
C GLN A 95 3.13 0.44 -29.55
N ALA A 96 4.40 0.29 -29.14
CA ALA A 96 5.52 0.74 -29.95
C ALA A 96 5.55 -0.05 -31.27
N ASP A 97 5.90 0.61 -32.37
CA ASP A 97 5.93 0.04 -33.74
C ASP A 97 4.58 -0.45 -34.29
N ALA A 98 3.49 -0.02 -33.67
CA ALA A 98 2.14 -0.42 -34.07
C ALA A 98 1.69 0.37 -35.32
N GLY A 99 1.43 -0.36 -36.42
CA GLY A 99 0.96 0.23 -37.67
C GLY A 99 -0.40 0.93 -37.58
N ILE A 100 -0.82 1.62 -38.65
CA ILE A 100 -2.14 2.27 -38.72
C ILE A 100 -3.23 1.23 -38.48
N GLY A 101 -4.08 1.48 -37.47
CA GLY A 101 -5.17 0.58 -37.08
C GLY A 101 -4.82 -0.45 -35.99
N ALA A 102 -3.57 -0.45 -35.50
CA ALA A 102 -3.24 -1.24 -34.33
C ALA A 102 -3.95 -0.68 -33.08
N GLY A 103 -4.48 -1.59 -32.26
CA GLY A 103 -5.11 -1.25 -30.99
C GLY A 103 -4.12 -0.61 -30.00
N GLY A 104 -4.64 -0.07 -28.91
CA GLY A 104 -3.83 0.45 -27.81
C GLY A 104 -4.33 -0.02 -26.46
N MET A 105 -3.84 0.65 -25.43
CA MET A 105 -4.16 0.37 -24.04
C MET A 105 -4.59 1.67 -23.36
N ASP A 106 -5.72 1.63 -22.68
CA ASP A 106 -6.03 2.62 -21.65
C ASP A 106 -5.26 2.24 -20.38
N VAL A 107 -4.47 3.19 -19.88
CA VAL A 107 -3.66 3.07 -18.67
C VAL A 107 -4.29 3.98 -17.61
N PHE A 108 -4.74 3.37 -16.52
CA PHE A 108 -5.26 4.07 -15.35
C PHE A 108 -4.29 3.94 -14.19
N GLU A 109 -3.91 5.06 -13.59
CA GLU A 109 -3.07 5.09 -12.40
C GLU A 109 -3.93 5.52 -11.21
N LEU A 110 -4.02 4.65 -10.21
CA LEU A 110 -4.80 4.87 -9.01
C LEU A 110 -3.86 5.10 -7.82
N ASN A 111 -4.05 6.23 -7.16
CA ASN A 111 -3.33 6.60 -5.95
C ASN A 111 -4.32 6.73 -4.79
N PRO A 112 -4.19 5.94 -3.71
CA PRO A 112 -5.02 6.08 -2.51
C PRO A 112 -5.09 7.52 -2.00
N GLN A 113 -6.28 7.96 -1.57
CA GLN A 113 -6.49 9.30 -1.01
C GLN A 113 -6.96 9.29 0.45
N THR A 114 -7.36 8.12 0.97
CA THR A 114 -7.91 8.01 2.33
C THR A 114 -7.40 6.74 2.99
N GLN A 115 -7.06 6.88 4.28
CA GLN A 115 -6.48 5.83 5.10
C GLN A 115 -7.58 4.91 5.66
N VAL A 116 -7.29 3.60 5.74
CA VAL A 116 -8.17 2.56 6.30
C VAL A 116 -9.58 2.54 5.70
N GLN A 117 -9.73 1.81 4.59
CA GLN A 117 -11.02 1.67 3.92
C GLN A 117 -11.10 0.40 3.08
N ASN A 118 -12.31 -0.12 2.87
CA ASN A 118 -12.56 -1.19 1.91
C ASN A 118 -13.58 -0.74 0.87
N GLY A 119 -13.53 -1.34 -0.32
CA GLY A 119 -14.44 -1.00 -1.39
C GLY A 119 -14.12 -1.68 -2.69
N SER A 120 -14.76 -1.21 -3.76
CA SER A 120 -14.52 -1.64 -5.12
C SER A 120 -14.47 -0.46 -6.07
N ILE A 121 -13.59 -0.51 -7.05
CA ILE A 121 -13.57 0.42 -8.18
C ILE A 121 -13.93 -0.35 -9.44
N ARG A 122 -14.73 0.27 -10.31
CA ARG A 122 -15.31 -0.35 -11.50
C ARG A 122 -15.07 0.52 -12.72
N PHE A 123 -14.83 -0.14 -13.84
CA PHE A 123 -14.59 0.45 -15.13
C PHE A 123 -15.57 -0.16 -16.13
N LEU A 124 -16.17 0.67 -16.98
CA LEU A 124 -17.11 0.25 -18.02
C LEU A 124 -16.51 0.56 -19.40
N TYR A 125 -16.56 -0.42 -20.30
CA TYR A 125 -16.17 -0.21 -21.69
C TYR A 125 -17.42 0.07 -22.53
N ARG A 126 -17.64 1.35 -22.86
CA ARG A 126 -18.84 1.80 -23.58
C ARG A 126 -18.55 3.01 -24.45
N ARG A 127 -19.50 3.31 -25.34
CA ARG A 127 -19.57 4.62 -25.97
C ARG A 127 -20.14 5.62 -24.98
N SER A 128 -19.54 6.80 -24.91
CA SER A 128 -19.92 7.81 -23.91
C SER A 128 -21.39 8.25 -24.02
N TRP A 129 -22.01 8.11 -25.21
CA TRP A 129 -23.41 8.41 -25.48
C TRP A 129 -24.38 7.24 -25.30
N GLU A 130 -23.90 6.04 -24.95
CA GLU A 130 -24.74 4.87 -24.69
C GLU A 130 -24.98 4.69 -23.19
N ASP A 131 -26.16 4.19 -22.81
CA ASP A 131 -26.49 3.90 -21.43
C ASP A 131 -25.48 2.92 -20.80
N ALA A 132 -25.17 3.11 -19.51
CA ALA A 132 -24.24 2.24 -18.78
C ALA A 132 -24.66 0.75 -18.78
N SER A 133 -25.96 0.48 -18.89
CA SER A 133 -26.51 -0.89 -18.99
C SER A 133 -26.11 -1.60 -20.29
N LYS A 134 -25.65 -0.86 -21.31
CA LYS A 134 -25.21 -1.38 -22.61
C LYS A 134 -23.69 -1.53 -22.71
N ALA A 135 -22.96 -1.37 -21.61
CA ALA A 135 -21.51 -1.54 -21.59
C ALA A 135 -21.10 -2.93 -22.10
N GLY A 136 -20.22 -2.96 -23.10
CA GLY A 136 -19.79 -4.20 -23.76
C GLY A 136 -18.81 -5.02 -22.91
N LYS A 137 -18.05 -4.36 -22.04
CA LYS A 137 -17.15 -5.00 -21.07
C LYS A 137 -17.14 -4.24 -19.75
N GLN A 138 -16.77 -4.94 -18.68
CA GLN A 138 -16.59 -4.35 -17.36
C GLN A 138 -15.32 -4.91 -16.70
N PHE A 139 -14.60 -4.05 -16.01
CA PHE A 139 -13.46 -4.43 -15.18
C PHE A 139 -13.66 -3.92 -13.76
N SER A 140 -13.29 -4.72 -12.78
CA SER A 140 -13.47 -4.38 -11.37
C SER A 140 -12.35 -4.94 -10.51
N ILE A 141 -12.01 -4.22 -9.44
CA ILE A 141 -11.17 -4.73 -8.37
C ILE A 141 -11.81 -4.37 -7.03
N SER A 142 -11.62 -5.23 -6.05
CA SER A 142 -11.93 -4.92 -4.66
C SER A 142 -10.63 -4.63 -3.92
N TYR A 143 -10.66 -3.70 -2.98
CA TYR A 143 -9.47 -3.32 -2.22
C TYR A 143 -9.80 -3.20 -0.74
N GLN A 144 -8.77 -3.40 0.07
CA GLN A 144 -8.72 -3.04 1.47
C GLN A 144 -7.42 -2.29 1.71
N ILE A 145 -7.52 -1.02 2.09
CA ILE A 145 -6.41 -0.15 2.45
C ILE A 145 -6.18 -0.29 3.95
N GLN A 146 -4.95 -0.58 4.36
CA GLN A 146 -4.53 -0.75 5.75
C GLN A 146 -3.66 0.41 6.22
#